data_AF-A0A7X9X3K8-F1
#
_entry.id   AF-A0A7X9X3K8-F1
#
_cell.length_a   1.000
_cell.length_b   1.000
_cell.length_c   1.000
_cell.angle_alpha   90.00
_cell.angle_beta   90.00
_cell.angle_gamma   90.00
#
_symmetry.space_group_name_H-M   'P 1'
#
loop_
_entity.id
_entity.type
_entity.pdbx_description
1 polymer ?
#
loop_
_entity_poly.entity_id
_entity_poly.type
_entity_poly.pdbx_seq_one_letter_code
_entity_poly.pdbx_strand_id
1 'polypeptide(L)' 'MTKQQEHYDEIERLMRESLARVESDISKQDYKDVAEYIDFGEYGVAYELLICILDRQQTGHPESLKIAGKLMGMRS' A
#
# COMPACT_ATOMS: atom_id res chain seq x y z
N MET A 1 16.13 11.88 14.02
CA MET A 1 15.74 10.92 12.97
C MET A 1 16.59 11.17 11.74
N THR A 2 16.93 10.12 11.00
CA THR A 2 17.57 10.25 9.68
C THR A 2 16.48 10.48 8.64
N LYS A 3 16.79 11.20 7.55
CA LYS A 3 15.83 11.43 6.45
C LYS A 3 15.27 10.14 5.84
N GLN A 4 16.02 9.04 5.92
CA GLN A 4 15.56 7.73 5.46
C GLN A 4 14.41 7.19 6.31
N GLN A 5 14.45 7.38 7.64
CA GLN A 5 13.37 6.95 8.51
C GLN A 5 12.07 7.71 8.20
N GLU A 6 12.17 9.04 8.02
CA GLU A 6 11.03 9.89 7.66
C GLU A 6 10.39 9.47 6.33
N HIS A 7 11.19 9.00 5.38
CA HIS A 7 10.68 8.47 4.11
C HIS A 7 9.91 7.16 4.30
N TYR A 8 10.42 6.22 5.12
CA TYR A 8 9.74 4.95 5.37
C TYR A 8 8.47 5.14 6.20
N ASP A 9 8.49 6.03 7.20
CA ASP A 9 7.32 6.36 8.02
C ASP A 9 6.18 6.93 7.15
N GLU A 10 6.51 7.77 6.16
CA GLU A 10 5.53 8.32 5.23
C GLU A 10 4.98 7.26 4.26
N ILE A 11 5.84 6.36 3.76
CA ILE A 11 5.39 5.23 2.92
C ILE A 11 4.44 4.34 3.71
N GLU A 12 4.78 3.98 4.95
CA GLU A 12 3.90 3.17 5.80
C GLU A 12 2.55 3.84 6.01
N ARG A 13 2.54 5.13 6.36
CA ARG A 13 1.32 5.92 6.56
C ARG A 13 0.43 5.88 5.32
N LEU A 14 1.00 6.12 4.13
CA LEU A 14 0.29 6.10 2.86
C LEU A 14 -0.24 4.71 2.49
N MET A 15 0.54 3.66 2.77
CA MET A 15 0.12 2.27 2.53
C MET A 15 -1.06 1.88 3.42
N ARG A 16 -1.02 2.21 4.72
CA ARG A 16 -2.13 1.97 5.64
C ARG A 16 -3.38 2.76 5.25
N GLU A 17 -3.21 4.03 4.86
CA GLU A 17 -4.31 4.86 4.36
C GLU A 17 -4.96 4.25 3.12
N SER A 18 -4.15 3.75 2.19
CA SER A 18 -4.62 3.12 0.96
C SER A 18 -5.40 1.84 1.25
N LEU A 19 -4.87 1.00 2.14
CA LEU A 19 -5.49 -0.26 2.52
C LEU A 19 -6.83 -0.03 3.24
N ALA A 20 -6.90 0.94 4.15
CA ALA A 20 -8.14 1.29 4.84
C ALA A 20 -9.22 1.82 3.89
N ARG A 21 -8.84 2.58 2.84
CA ARG A 21 -9.80 3.12 1.85
C ARG A 21 -10.49 2.04 1.02
N VAL A 22 -9.88 0.87 0.88
CA VAL A 22 -10.40 -0.23 0.04
C VAL A 22 -10.85 -1.43 0.88
N GLU A 23 -10.89 -1.29 2.21
CA GLU A 23 -11.27 -2.37 3.13
C GLU A 23 -12.65 -2.96 2.84
N SER A 24 -13.60 -2.12 2.41
CA SER A 24 -14.95 -2.57 2.02
C SER A 24 -15.01 -3.31 0.70
N ASP A 25 -13.99 -3.12 -0.14
CA ASP A 25 -13.99 -3.57 -1.53
C ASP A 25 -13.22 -4.89 -1.67
N ILE A 26 -12.20 -5.11 -0.83
CA ILE A 26 -11.36 -6.30 -0.85
C ILE A 26 -11.81 -7.37 0.16
N SER A 27 -11.36 -8.61 -0.01
CA SER A 27 -11.68 -9.65 0.97
C SER A 27 -10.94 -9.43 2.30
N LYS A 28 -11.49 -9.93 3.40
CA LYS A 28 -10.81 -9.89 4.71
C LYS A 28 -9.45 -10.60 4.71
N GLN A 29 -9.26 -11.59 3.82
CA GLN A 29 -7.98 -12.29 3.71
C GLN A 29 -6.98 -11.40 2.97
N ASP A 30 -7.36 -10.85 1.81
CA ASP A 30 -6.53 -9.91 1.05
C ASP A 30 -6.10 -8.71 1.90
N TYR A 31 -7.01 -8.17 2.71
CA TYR A 31 -6.71 -7.09 3.65
C TYR A 31 -5.61 -7.48 4.64
N LYS A 32 -5.73 -8.66 5.25
CA LYS A 32 -4.75 -9.16 6.23
C LYS A 32 -3.40 -9.43 5.58
N ASP A 33 -3.39 -10.04 4.40
CA ASP A 33 -2.18 -10.37 3.68
C ASP A 33 -1.39 -9.10 3.35
N VAL A 34 -2.06 -8.05 2.84
CA VAL A 34 -1.40 -6.75 2.59
C VAL A 34 -0.94 -6.09 3.89
N ALA A 35 -1.76 -6.11 4.95
CA ALA A 35 -1.39 -5.51 6.24
C ALA A 35 -0.13 -6.16 6.84
N GLU A 36 0.01 -7.48 6.73
CA GLU A 36 1.17 -8.22 7.22
C GLU A 36 2.48 -7.76 6.55
N TYR A 37 2.46 -7.57 5.23
CA TYR A 37 3.62 -7.00 4.51
C TYR A 37 3.94 -5.56 4.93
N ILE A 38 2.92 -4.74 5.22
CA ILE A 38 3.14 -3.38 5.76
C ILE A 38 3.80 -3.45 7.13
N ASP A 39 3.31 -4.33 8.01
CA ASP A 39 3.84 -4.49 9.38
C ASP A 39 5.29 -5.01 9.39
N PHE A 40 5.70 -5.79 8.40
CA PHE A 40 7.09 -6.22 8.22
C PHE A 40 7.99 -5.19 7.51
N GLY A 41 7.45 -4.05 7.09
CA GLY A 41 8.20 -3.03 6.33
C GLY A 41 8.50 -3.44 4.89
N GLU A 42 7.85 -4.49 4.37
CA GLU A 42 7.96 -4.95 2.99
C GLU A 42 7.06 -4.14 2.05
N TYR A 43 7.20 -2.81 2.08
CA TYR A 43 6.27 -1.87 1.44
C TYR A 43 6.14 -2.06 -0.08
N GLY A 44 7.21 -2.49 -0.75
CA GLY A 44 7.17 -2.79 -2.18
C GLY A 44 6.29 -4.00 -2.50
N VAL A 45 6.38 -5.06 -1.68
CA VAL A 45 5.55 -6.26 -1.82
C VAL A 45 4.10 -5.94 -1.48
N ALA A 46 3.87 -5.19 -0.40
CA ALA A 46 2.55 -4.71 -0.02
C ALA A 46 1.89 -3.89 -1.15
N TYR A 47 2.66 -3.01 -1.81
CA TYR A 47 2.20 -2.22 -2.94
C TYR A 47 1.80 -3.08 -4.14
N GLU A 48 2.66 -3.97 -4.58
CA GLU A 48 2.38 -4.82 -5.74
C GLU A 48 1.19 -5.74 -5.49
N LEU A 49 1.08 -6.30 -4.28
CA LEU A 49 -0.06 -7.13 -3.90
C LEU A 49 -1.36 -6.33 -3.92
N LEU A 50 -1.38 -5.13 -3.33
CA LEU A 50 -2.56 -4.28 -3.28
C LEU A 50 -2.99 -3.85 -4.69
N ILE A 51 -2.06 -3.46 -5.56
CA ILE A 51 -2.35 -3.16 -6.98
C ILE A 51 -2.97 -4.37 -7.67
N CYS A 52 -2.37 -5.56 -7.51
CA CYS A 52 -2.89 -6.78 -8.11
C CYS A 52 -4.33 -7.10 -7.65
N ILE A 53 -4.64 -6.90 -6.38
CA ILE A 53 -5.99 -7.10 -5.84
C ILE A 53 -6.96 -6.10 -6.46
N LEU A 54 -6.62 -4.81 -6.46
CA LEU A 54 -7.48 -3.74 -6.99
C LEU A 54 -7.74 -3.91 -8.49
N ASP A 55 -6.71 -4.26 -9.26
CA ASP A 55 -6.85 -4.51 -10.70
C ASP A 55 -7.76 -5.72 -10.98
N ARG A 56 -7.64 -6.80 -10.21
CA ARG A 56 -8.51 -7.98 -10.34
C ARG A 56 -9.96 -7.66 -10.03
N GLN A 57 -10.21 -6.77 -9.09
CA GLN A 57 -11.56 -6.35 -8.69
C GLN A 57 -12.11 -5.20 -9.54
N GLN A 58 -11.30 -4.64 -10.44
CA GLN A 58 -11.63 -3.44 -11.23
C GLN A 58 -11.97 -2.23 -10.33
N THR A 59 -11.33 -2.16 -9.17
CA THR A 59 -11.47 -1.07 -8.20
C THR A 59 -10.42 0.00 -8.48
N GLY A 60 -10.81 1.27 -8.38
CA GLY A 60 -9.88 2.37 -8.61
C GLY A 60 -8.75 2.42 -7.58
N HIS A 61 -7.56 2.84 -8.00
CA HIS A 61 -6.42 2.98 -7.09
C HIS A 61 -6.56 4.24 -6.21
N PRO A 62 -6.49 4.12 -4.88
CA PRO A 62 -6.46 5.27 -3.98
C PRO A 62 -5.32 6.22 -4.33
N GLU A 63 -5.56 7.53 -4.17
CA GLU A 63 -4.51 8.52 -4.45
C GLU A 63 -3.29 8.36 -3.53
N SER A 64 -3.52 7.96 -2.27
CA SER A 64 -2.45 7.60 -1.31
C SER A 64 -1.55 6.48 -1.85
N LEU A 65 -2.12 5.51 -2.58
CA LEU A 65 -1.38 4.38 -3.14
C LEU A 65 -0.45 4.85 -4.26
N LYS A 66 -0.95 5.73 -5.14
CA LYS A 66 -0.14 6.32 -6.21
C LYS A 66 1.01 7.15 -5.66
N ILE A 67 0.79 7.88 -4.56
CA ILE A 67 1.84 8.65 -3.90
C ILE A 67 2.88 7.71 -3.30
N ALA A 68 2.45 6.64 -2.61
CA ALA A 68 3.36 5.63 -2.07
C ALA A 68 4.24 5.01 -3.17
N GLY A 69 3.64 4.62 -4.31
CA GLY A 69 4.37 4.12 -5.46
C GLY A 69 5.44 5.08 -5.97
N LYS A 70 5.10 6.37 -6.11
CA LYS A 70 6.07 7.41 -6.50
C LYS A 70 7.23 7.56 -5.50
N LEU A 71 6.96 7.53 -4.20
CA LEU A 71 7.99 7.61 -3.16
C LEU A 71 8.95 6.40 -3.19
N MET A 72 8.43 5.23 -3.58
CA MET A 72 9.22 4.00 -3.74
C MET A 72 9.91 3.89 -5.11
N GLY A 73 9.69 4.84 -6.03
CA GLY A 73 10.20 4.76 -7.40
C GLY A 73 9.49 3.70 -8.27
N MET A 74 8.32 3.25 -7.86
CA MET A 74 7.47 2.32 -8.58
C MET A 74 6.61 3.06 -9.61
N ARG A 75 6.35 2.42 -10.76
CA ARG A 75 5.52 3.01 -11.80
C ARG A 75 4.04 2.89 -11.41
N SER A 76 3.35 4.02 -11.47
CA SER A 76 1.88 4.14 -11.43
C SER A 76 1.27 3.87 -12.80
#